data_AF-A0A2H9NQ97-F1
#
_entry.id   AF-A0A2H9NQ97-F1
#
_cell.length_a   1.000
_cell.length_b   1.000
_cell.length_c   1.000
_cell.angle_alpha   90.00
_cell.angle_beta   90.00
_cell.angle_gamma   90.00
#
_symmetry.space_group_name_H-M   'P 1'
#
loop_
_entity.id
_entity.type
_entity.pdbx_description
1 polymer ?
#
loop_
_entity_poly.entity_id
_entity_poly.type
_entity_poly.pdbx_seq_one_letter_code
_entity_poly.pdbx_strand_id
1 'polypeptide(L)'
;MSLIGKYLTQDCVLLDRESTSKKRVFEHIGILFENTRGIARAEVFDSLFAREKLGSTGLGQGVAIPHGRVKGLKDAMAAFVKMEHPIPF
;
A
#
# COMPACT_ATOMS: atom_id res chain seq x y z
N MET A 1 -1.45 0.04 -24.08
CA MET A 1 -0.75 -0.47 -22.87
C MET A 1 -1.28 0.26 -21.66
N SER A 2 -1.55 -0.45 -20.55
CA SER A 2 -2.00 0.17 -19.29
C SER A 2 -0.86 0.96 -18.64
N LEU A 3 -1.14 2.19 -18.17
CA LEU A 3 -0.18 3.04 -17.46
C LEU A 3 0.25 2.44 -16.10
N ILE A 4 -0.55 1.54 -15.55
CA ILE A 4 -0.36 0.93 -14.21
C ILE A 4 0.32 -0.44 -14.30
N GLY A 5 0.11 -1.18 -15.39
CA GLY A 5 0.54 -2.58 -15.50
C GLY A 5 2.05 -2.81 -15.33
N LYS A 6 2.89 -1.81 -15.64
CA LYS A 6 4.34 -1.89 -15.40
C LYS A 6 4.75 -1.80 -13.93
N TYR A 7 3.88 -1.26 -13.07
CA TYR A 7 4.17 -1.01 -11.65
C TYR A 7 3.43 -1.97 -10.71
N LEU A 8 2.30 -2.53 -11.16
CA LEU A 8 1.52 -3.51 -10.41
C LEU A 8 1.73 -4.91 -11.00
N THR A 9 2.75 -5.59 -10.48
CA THR A 9 3.07 -6.98 -10.82
C THR A 9 2.34 -7.95 -9.90
N GLN A 10 2.23 -9.22 -10.30
CA GLN A 10 1.42 -10.23 -9.58
C GLN A 10 1.91 -10.47 -8.15
N ASP A 11 3.21 -10.37 -7.90
CA ASP A 11 3.83 -10.48 -6.59
C ASP A 11 3.51 -9.30 -5.66
N CYS A 12 2.96 -8.20 -6.19
CA CYS A 12 2.45 -7.06 -5.42
C CYS A 12 0.93 -7.08 -5.24
N VAL A 13 0.28 -8.23 -5.44
CA VAL A 13 -1.16 -8.43 -5.24
C VAL A 13 -1.40 -9.24 -3.96
N LEU A 14 -2.11 -8.66 -3.00
CA LEU A 14 -2.56 -9.32 -1.78
C LEU A 14 -4.09 -9.46 -1.81
N LEU A 15 -4.56 -10.69 -1.77
CA LEU A 15 -5.99 -11.01 -1.72
C LEU A 15 -6.34 -11.59 -0.35
N ASP A 16 -7.59 -11.37 0.05
CA ASP A 16 -8.26 -11.98 1.20
C ASP A 16 -7.39 -11.93 2.47
N ARG A 17 -6.80 -10.74 2.69
CA ARG A 17 -6.01 -10.47 3.89
C ARG A 17 -6.94 -10.04 5.03
N GLU A 18 -6.88 -10.76 6.14
CA GLU A 18 -7.46 -10.31 7.40
C GLU A 18 -6.70 -9.08 7.92
N SER A 19 -7.43 -8.03 8.24
CA SER A 19 -6.89 -6.86 8.91
C SER A 19 -7.99 -6.19 9.73
N THR A 20 -7.60 -5.57 10.84
CA THR A 20 -8.53 -4.87 11.73
C THR A 20 -8.34 -3.35 11.72
N SER A 21 -7.31 -2.84 11.03
CA SER A 21 -7.01 -1.40 11.01
C SER A 21 -6.13 -0.99 9.84
N LYS A 22 -6.21 0.31 9.47
CA LYS A 22 -5.30 0.92 8.49
C LYS A 22 -3.82 0.68 8.77
N LYS A 23 -3.44 0.75 10.05
CA LYS A 23 -2.06 0.53 10.49
C LYS A 23 -1.57 -0.85 10.06
N ARG A 24 -2.35 -1.90 10.33
CA ARG A 24 -2.01 -3.27 9.95
C ARG A 24 -1.91 -3.43 8.43
N VAL A 25 -2.82 -2.81 7.66
CA VAL A 25 -2.72 -2.79 6.19
C VAL A 25 -1.41 -2.17 5.72
N PHE A 26 -0.98 -1.05 6.30
CA PHE A 26 0.28 -0.40 5.92
C PHE A 26 1.50 -1.25 6.32
N GLU A 27 1.46 -1.93 7.47
CA GLU A 27 2.51 -2.89 7.86
C GLU A 27 2.63 -4.04 6.84
N HIS A 28 1.49 -4.59 6.37
CA HIS A 28 1.47 -5.62 5.34
C HIS A 28 2.05 -5.13 4.00
N ILE A 29 1.71 -3.91 3.58
CA ILE A 29 2.27 -3.30 2.36
C ILE A 29 3.78 -3.07 2.52
N GLY A 30 4.25 -2.66 3.70
CA GLY A 30 5.68 -2.55 3.99
C GLY A 30 6.42 -3.87 3.83
N ILE A 31 5.90 -4.95 4.41
CA ILE A 31 6.49 -6.30 4.27
C ILE A 31 6.47 -6.76 2.81
N LEU A 32 5.38 -6.48 2.09
CA LEU A 32 5.24 -6.84 0.67
C LEU A 32 6.34 -6.18 -0.17
N PHE A 33 6.54 -4.87 -0.05
CA PHE A 33 7.57 -4.16 -0.81
C PHE A 33 8.99 -4.47 -0.35
N GLU A 34 9.20 -4.81 0.92
CA GLU A 34 10.49 -5.32 1.37
C GLU A 34 10.84 -6.63 0.65
N ASN A 35 9.91 -7.58 0.63
CA ASN A 35 10.13 -8.91 0.03
C ASN A 35 10.24 -8.87 -1.50
N THR A 36 9.51 -7.97 -2.16
CA THR A 36 9.41 -7.95 -3.63
C THR A 36 10.32 -6.91 -4.28
N ARG A 37 10.60 -5.79 -3.59
CA ARG A 37 11.32 -4.63 -4.14
C ARG A 37 12.57 -4.24 -3.35
N GLY A 38 12.83 -4.88 -2.21
CA GLY A 38 14.03 -4.64 -1.41
C GLY A 38 14.04 -3.29 -0.67
N ILE A 39 12.87 -2.68 -0.46
CA ILE A 39 12.76 -1.41 0.25
C ILE A 39 12.40 -1.68 1.70
N ALA A 40 13.07 -0.98 2.62
CA ALA A 40 12.83 -1.17 4.05
C ALA A 40 11.34 -0.96 4.38
N ARG A 41 10.72 -1.98 4.98
CA ARG A 41 9.29 -1.95 5.34
C ARG A 41 8.91 -0.73 6.18
N ALA A 42 9.84 -0.26 7.01
CA ALA A 42 9.67 0.91 7.88
C ALA A 42 9.53 2.19 7.05
N GLU A 43 10.35 2.39 6.01
CA GLU A 43 10.25 3.57 5.15
C GLU A 43 8.93 3.62 4.39
N VAL A 44 8.45 2.46 3.92
CA VAL A 44 7.14 2.34 3.27
C VAL A 44 6.04 2.70 4.26
N PHE A 45 6.04 2.08 5.45
CA PHE A 45 5.04 2.33 6.49
C PHE A 45 5.01 3.80 6.87
N ASP A 46 6.17 4.39 7.20
CA ASP A 46 6.28 5.78 7.63
C ASP A 46 5.80 6.73 6.54
N SER A 47 6.12 6.46 5.27
CA SER A 47 5.67 7.26 4.14
C SER A 47 4.15 7.24 3.97
N LEU A 48 3.54 6.05 4.00
CA LEU A 48 2.08 5.90 3.89
C LEU A 48 1.37 6.52 5.09
N PHE A 49 1.87 6.26 6.30
CA PHE A 49 1.27 6.74 7.53
C PHE A 49 1.41 8.26 7.69
N ALA A 50 2.54 8.84 7.28
CA ALA A 50 2.72 10.29 7.24
C ALA A 50 1.72 10.96 6.29
N ARG A 51 1.47 10.38 5.11
CA ARG A 51 0.45 10.90 4.19
C ARG A 51 -0.95 10.78 4.77
N GLU A 52 -1.29 9.63 5.34
CA GLU A 52 -2.61 9.36 5.90
C GLU A 52 -2.96 10.31 7.07
N LYS A 53 -1.97 10.73 7.86
CA LYS A 53 -2.13 11.73 8.93
C LYS A 53 -2.61 13.10 8.46
N LEU A 54 -2.35 13.47 7.20
CA LEU A 54 -2.81 14.74 6.63
C LEU A 54 -4.30 14.73 6.27
N GLY A 55 -4.92 13.54 6.26
CA GLY A 55 -6.30 13.32 5.86
C GLY A 55 -6.43 11.97 5.16
N SER A 56 -7.57 11.29 5.39
CA SER A 56 -7.82 9.95 4.86
C SER A 56 -7.57 9.90 3.36
N THR A 57 -6.92 8.82 2.91
CA THR A 57 -6.76 8.50 1.49
C THR A 57 -7.91 7.64 0.95
N GLY A 58 -8.97 7.46 1.75
CA GLY A 58 -10.23 6.85 1.33
C GLY A 58 -10.96 7.72 0.30
N LEU A 59 -11.45 7.08 -0.77
CA LEU A 59 -12.24 7.72 -1.82
C LEU A 59 -13.75 7.52 -1.63
N GLY A 60 -14.15 6.79 -0.59
CA GLY A 60 -15.52 6.32 -0.39
C GLY A 60 -15.78 4.99 -1.10
N GLN A 61 -16.98 4.44 -0.90
CA GLN A 61 -17.43 3.19 -1.53
C GLN A 61 -16.48 1.99 -1.32
N GLY A 62 -15.81 1.93 -0.16
CA GLY A 62 -14.90 0.84 0.19
C GLY A 62 -13.54 0.87 -0.53
N VAL A 63 -13.17 1.99 -1.17
CA VAL A 63 -11.90 2.14 -1.89
C VAL A 63 -11.02 3.20 -1.24
N ALA A 64 -9.72 2.94 -1.19
CA ALA A 64 -8.70 3.90 -0.77
C ALA A 64 -7.46 3.82 -1.67
N ILE A 65 -6.70 4.91 -1.75
CA ILE A 65 -5.41 4.95 -2.46
C ILE A 65 -4.32 5.46 -1.51
N PRO A 66 -3.82 4.63 -0.58
CA PRO A 66 -2.68 4.99 0.24
C PRO A 66 -1.47 5.24 -0.65
N HIS A 67 -0.83 6.40 -0.50
CA HIS A 67 0.30 6.80 -1.32
C HIS A 67 1.31 7.59 -0.50
N GLY A 68 2.56 7.63 -0.95
CA GLY A 68 3.63 8.31 -0.25
C GLY A 68 4.88 8.41 -1.14
N ARG A 69 5.86 9.18 -0.69
CA ARG A 69 7.18 9.28 -1.32
C ARG A 69 8.21 8.56 -0.45
N VAL A 70 9.04 7.72 -1.06
CA VAL A 70 10.18 7.08 -0.42
C VAL A 70 11.45 7.63 -1.05
N LYS A 71 12.41 8.06 -0.23
CA LYS A 71 13.65 8.68 -0.71
C LYS A 71 14.48 7.63 -1.47
N GLY A 72 15.04 8.03 -2.61
CA GLY A 72 15.89 7.14 -3.42
C GLY A 72 15.13 6.18 -4.34
N LEU A 73 13.80 6.18 -4.31
CA LEU A 73 12.99 5.41 -5.23
C LEU A 73 13.09 5.99 -6.66
N LYS A 74 13.53 5.18 -7.63
CA LYS A 74 13.71 5.60 -9.04
C LYS A 74 12.45 5.49 -9.88
N ASP A 75 11.62 4.49 -9.58
CA ASP A 75 10.39 4.18 -10.29
C ASP A 75 9.24 4.00 -9.31
N ALA A 76 8.02 4.35 -9.73
CA ALA A 76 6.84 4.09 -8.91
C ALA A 76 6.70 2.58 -8.62
N MET A 77 6.08 2.27 -7.49
CA MET A 77 5.67 0.91 -7.16
C MET A 77 4.19 0.95 -6.77
N ALA A 78 3.47 -0.12 -7.08
CA ALA A 78 2.07 -0.25 -6.74
C ALA A 78 1.83 -1.61 -6.10
N ALA A 79 0.91 -1.64 -5.14
CA ALA A 79 0.36 -2.86 -4.60
C ALA A 79 -1.17 -2.78 -4.72
N PHE A 80 -1.80 -3.92 -4.97
CA PHE A 80 -3.24 -4.08 -4.85
C PHE A 80 -3.53 -4.94 -3.64
N VAL A 81 -4.43 -4.47 -2.80
CA VAL A 81 -4.75 -5.11 -1.53
C VAL A 81 -6.27 -5.19 -1.41
N LYS A 82 -6.81 -6.40 -1.47
CA LYS A 82 -8.22 -6.69 -1.19
C LYS A 82 -8.33 -7.31 0.20
N MET A 83 -9.11 -6.67 1.06
CA MET A 83 -9.38 -7.17 2.40
C MET A 83 -10.48 -8.22 2.36
N GLU A 84 -10.41 -9.19 3.26
CA GLU A 84 -11.48 -10.18 3.45
C GLU A 84 -12.76 -9.51 4.01
N HIS A 85 -12.58 -8.56 4.93
CA HIS A 85 -13.65 -7.74 5.49
C HIS A 85 -13.33 -6.26 5.36
N PRO A 86 -14.33 -5.38 5.16
CA PRO A 86 -14.13 -3.95 5.23
C PRO A 86 -13.54 -3.52 6.57
N ILE A 87 -12.62 -2.56 6.55
CA ILE A 87 -12.06 -1.96 7.75
C ILE A 87 -12.41 -0.48 7.83
N PRO A 88 -12.46 0.12 9.03
CA PRO A 88 -12.49 1.57 9.16
C PRO A 88 -11.24 2.19 8.51
N PHE A 89 -11.47 3.08 7.55
CA PHE A 89 -10.44 3.76 6.76
C PHE A 89 -10.57 5.28 6.85
#